data_AF-A0A644XQZ5-F1
#
_entry.id   AF-A0A644XQZ5-F1
#
_cell.length_a   1.000
_cell.length_b   1.000
_cell.length_c   1.000
_cell.angle_alpha   90.00
_cell.angle_beta   90.00
_cell.angle_gamma   90.00
#
_symmetry.space_group_name_H-M   'P 1'
#
loop_
_entity.id
_entity.type
_entity.pdbx_description
1 polymer ?
#
loop_
_entity_poly.entity_id
_entity_poly.type
_entity_poly.pdbx_seq_one_letter_code
_entity_poly.pdbx_strand_id
1 'polypeptide(L)'
;MQLEHDIERLEALSGTPRIVYRQNAEVRTFSPNERVVRIESREMPRKFVRAKGISAESLAEHYVAQLSGPERVAGRNADLLMLRPRDAWRFGYRVWLDRDSGLVLKWQTVAPSGRVLEQAAFSELDMDTPVSGAQIAAMMNDVVGYRVITKSRDPATLQAHGWQLPVPVDGFMLLNCTQKHKRAANGETPQAPPEVRKTRESGVQCVYSDGLASISVFLEPYSEERHGSYQGQELRLGATHTLSGRVASDGWVTMVGEVPLATLHRFASAIKQTAH
;
A
#
# COMPACT_ATOMS: atom_id res chain seq x y z
N MET A 1 32.13 -1.22 -8.15
CA MET A 1 31.22 -0.62 -7.15
C MET A 1 30.08 -1.59 -6.95
N GLN A 2 30.19 -2.49 -5.97
CA GLN A 2 29.09 -3.39 -5.61
C GLN A 2 27.96 -2.51 -5.09
N LEU A 3 26.79 -2.60 -5.70
CA LEU A 3 25.57 -2.07 -5.11
C LEU A 3 25.40 -2.81 -3.78
N GLU A 4 25.62 -2.13 -2.65
CA GLU A 4 25.13 -2.62 -1.37
C GLU A 4 23.61 -2.72 -1.51
N HIS A 5 23.10 -3.93 -1.34
CA HIS A 5 21.68 -4.19 -1.50
C HIS A 5 21.01 -3.89 -0.16
N ASP A 6 20.21 -2.83 -0.11
CA ASP A 6 19.38 -2.52 1.06
C ASP A 6 18.55 -3.75 1.44
N ILE A 7 18.75 -4.20 2.68
CA ILE A 7 18.00 -5.29 3.28
C ILE A 7 17.44 -4.85 4.61
N GLU A 8 16.19 -5.20 4.86
CA GLU A 8 15.44 -4.85 6.05
C GLU A 8 14.84 -6.10 6.67
N ARG A 9 14.83 -6.15 8.01
CA ARG A 9 14.14 -7.15 8.80
C ARG A 9 13.21 -6.43 9.77
N LEU A 10 11.90 -6.68 9.64
CA LEU A 10 10.89 -6.22 10.58
C LEU A 10 10.35 -7.40 11.36
N GLU A 11 10.21 -7.25 12.67
CA GLU A 11 9.70 -8.29 13.56
C GLU A 11 8.56 -7.74 14.41
N ALA A 12 7.45 -8.47 14.46
CA ALA A 12 6.35 -8.13 15.33
C ALA A 12 6.70 -8.50 16.79
N LEU A 13 6.88 -7.51 17.64
CA LEU A 13 7.20 -7.70 19.07
C LEU A 13 5.95 -7.96 19.93
N SER A 14 4.76 -8.01 19.33
CA SER A 14 3.49 -8.23 20.03
C SER A 14 2.47 -8.88 19.10
N GLY A 15 1.54 -9.64 19.68
CA GLY A 15 0.50 -10.35 18.93
C GLY A 15 1.03 -11.60 18.22
N THR A 16 0.47 -11.92 17.04
CA THR A 16 0.90 -13.09 16.27
C THR A 16 2.34 -12.88 15.75
N PRO A 17 3.29 -13.79 16.05
CA PRO A 17 4.66 -13.68 15.58
C PRO A 17 4.73 -13.61 14.05
N ARG A 18 5.40 -12.59 13.54
CA ARG A 18 5.65 -12.38 12.11
C ARG A 18 7.01 -11.73 11.93
N ILE A 19 7.78 -12.25 10.99
CA ILE A 19 9.05 -11.65 10.58
C ILE A 19 8.94 -11.35 9.08
N VAL A 20 9.24 -10.12 8.70
CA VAL A 20 9.21 -9.66 7.31
C VAL A 20 10.62 -9.27 6.92
N TYR A 21 11.15 -9.92 5.90
CA TYR A 21 12.38 -9.50 5.25
C TYR A 21 12.03 -8.80 3.95
N ARG A 22 12.73 -7.69 3.67
CA ARG A 22 12.66 -7.00 2.40
C ARG A 22 14.06 -6.84 1.84
N GLN A 23 14.26 -7.30 0.62
CA GLN A 23 15.49 -7.08 -0.13
C GLN A 23 15.11 -6.65 -1.55
N ASN A 24 15.39 -5.39 -1.88
CA ASN A 24 14.95 -4.79 -3.14
C ASN A 24 13.42 -4.88 -3.34
N ALA A 25 12.99 -5.60 -4.37
CA ALA A 25 11.60 -5.84 -4.74
C ALA A 25 10.99 -7.07 -4.05
N GLU A 26 11.83 -7.93 -3.45
CA GLU A 26 11.37 -9.16 -2.84
C GLU A 26 10.99 -8.94 -1.38
N VAL A 27 9.82 -9.43 -1.00
CA VAL A 27 9.35 -9.47 0.39
C VAL A 27 9.13 -10.92 0.78
N ARG A 28 9.75 -11.35 1.88
CA ARG A 28 9.50 -12.64 2.51
C ARG A 28 8.83 -12.45 3.86
N THR A 29 7.61 -12.95 4.00
CA THR A 29 6.91 -12.98 5.28
C THR A 29 7.00 -14.38 5.87
N PHE A 30 7.66 -14.50 7.02
CA PHE A 30 7.69 -15.71 7.84
C PHE A 30 6.52 -15.68 8.82
N SER A 31 5.76 -16.77 8.85
CA SER A 31 4.71 -17.04 9.83
C SER A 31 5.11 -18.28 10.64
N PRO A 32 5.86 -18.10 11.76
CA PRO A 32 6.44 -19.22 12.51
C PRO A 32 5.41 -20.24 12.98
N ASN A 33 4.25 -19.79 13.46
CA ASN A 33 3.18 -20.66 13.97
C ASN A 33 2.64 -21.61 12.89
N GLU A 34 2.51 -21.14 11.64
CA GLU A 34 2.01 -21.92 10.51
C GLU A 34 3.13 -22.68 9.78
N ARG A 35 4.39 -22.41 10.12
CA ARG A 35 5.58 -22.85 9.38
C ARG A 35 5.46 -22.56 7.88
N VAL A 36 5.02 -21.34 7.55
CA VAL A 36 4.92 -20.85 6.17
C VAL A 36 5.85 -19.67 5.93
N VAL A 37 6.57 -19.70 4.82
CA VAL A 37 7.24 -18.53 4.25
C VAL A 37 6.51 -18.14 2.99
N ARG A 38 6.03 -16.90 2.95
CA ARG A 38 5.38 -16.34 1.77
C ARG A 38 6.32 -15.37 1.08
N ILE A 39 6.64 -15.66 -0.18
CA ILE A 39 7.49 -14.83 -1.02
C ILE A 39 6.60 -14.06 -1.99
N GLU A 40 6.74 -12.75 -1.99
CA GLU A 40 6.09 -11.85 -2.92
C GLU A 40 7.13 -10.99 -3.62
N SER A 41 6.98 -10.85 -4.94
CA SER A 41 7.63 -9.75 -5.64
C SER A 41 6.70 -8.55 -5.59
N ARG A 42 7.13 -7.47 -4.93
CA ARG A 42 6.60 -6.15 -5.24
C ARG A 42 7.27 -5.75 -6.54
N GLU A 43 6.58 -5.94 -7.66
CA GLU A 43 6.83 -5.12 -8.84
C GLU A 43 6.45 -3.67 -8.50
N MET A 44 7.27 -3.05 -7.66
CA MET A 44 7.60 -1.65 -7.83
C MET A 44 8.64 -1.74 -8.94
N PRO A 45 8.38 -1.24 -10.16
CA PRO A 45 9.43 -1.11 -11.16
C PRO A 45 10.67 -0.60 -10.45
N ARG A 46 11.85 -1.20 -10.67
CA ARG A 46 13.13 -0.95 -9.95
C ARG A 46 13.63 0.51 -9.99
N LYS A 47 12.77 1.45 -10.38
CA LYS A 47 12.82 2.88 -10.13
C LYS A 47 12.10 3.19 -8.81
N PHE A 48 12.73 2.84 -7.68
CA PHE A 48 12.48 3.65 -6.49
C PHE A 48 12.87 5.08 -6.87
N VAL A 49 11.89 6.00 -6.77
CA VAL A 49 11.91 7.40 -7.22
C VAL A 49 11.66 7.59 -8.74
N ARG A 50 10.58 8.33 -9.04
CA ARG A 50 10.00 8.62 -10.36
C ARG A 50 9.23 7.46 -11.01
N ALA A 51 8.12 7.06 -10.38
CA ALA A 51 6.91 6.96 -11.21
C ALA A 51 6.84 8.30 -11.96
N LYS A 52 6.87 8.30 -13.30
CA LYS A 52 6.89 9.53 -14.11
C LYS A 52 5.79 10.47 -13.58
N GLY A 53 6.15 11.47 -12.77
CA GLY A 53 5.18 12.39 -12.16
C GLY A 53 5.20 12.53 -10.63
N ILE A 54 5.82 11.61 -9.85
CA ILE A 54 6.01 11.83 -8.40
C ILE A 54 7.46 12.25 -8.14
N SER A 55 7.65 13.54 -7.89
CA SER A 55 8.91 14.17 -7.53
C SER A 55 8.70 15.18 -6.41
N ALA A 56 9.79 15.74 -5.86
CA ALA A 56 9.66 16.82 -4.87
C ALA A 56 8.90 18.02 -5.46
N GLU A 57 9.10 18.30 -6.75
CA GLU A 57 8.41 19.35 -7.48
C GLU A 57 6.90 19.07 -7.59
N SER A 58 6.49 17.86 -7.98
CA SER A 58 5.07 17.52 -8.06
C SER A 58 4.39 17.51 -6.69
N LEU A 59 5.12 17.13 -5.63
CA LEU A 59 4.59 17.23 -4.27
C LEU A 59 4.40 18.69 -3.84
N ALA A 60 5.29 19.60 -4.24
CA ALA A 60 5.17 21.03 -3.92
C ALA A 60 3.96 21.71 -4.58
N GLU A 61 3.45 21.15 -5.69
CA GLU A 61 2.21 21.59 -6.35
C GLU A 61 0.96 21.30 -5.51
N HIS A 62 0.99 20.24 -4.67
CA HIS A 62 -0.16 19.79 -3.88
C HIS A 62 0.01 19.97 -2.37
N TYR A 63 1.24 20.21 -1.90
CA TYR A 63 1.55 20.41 -0.48
C TYR A 63 2.40 21.67 -0.28
N VAL A 64 2.18 22.34 0.86
CA VAL A 64 3.07 23.36 1.40
C VAL A 64 3.96 22.70 2.44
N ALA A 65 5.27 22.72 2.20
CA ALA A 65 6.27 22.29 3.16
C ALA A 65 6.62 23.45 4.12
N GLN A 66 6.61 23.17 5.42
CA GLN A 66 7.05 24.10 6.45
C GLN A 66 7.97 23.37 7.42
N LEU A 67 9.21 23.83 7.52
CA LEU A 67 10.15 23.36 8.54
C LEU A 67 9.96 24.16 9.83
N SER A 68 9.99 23.48 10.97
CA SER A 68 9.91 24.06 12.30
C SER A 68 11.16 23.70 13.11
N GLY A 69 11.41 24.48 14.17
CA GLY A 69 12.58 24.36 15.04
C GLY A 69 12.75 22.98 15.69
N PRO A 70 13.90 22.77 16.36
CA PRO A 70 14.30 21.46 16.85
C PRO A 70 13.31 20.92 17.90
N GLU A 71 12.95 19.65 17.73
CA GLU A 71 12.28 18.83 18.73
C GLU A 71 13.16 17.64 19.12
N ARG A 72 12.74 16.91 20.16
CA ARG A 72 13.41 15.68 20.60
C ARG A 72 12.52 14.46 20.43
N VAL A 73 13.01 13.43 19.74
CA VAL A 73 12.31 12.16 19.48
C VAL A 73 13.29 11.01 19.70
N ALA A 74 12.89 9.98 20.47
CA ALA A 74 13.74 8.82 20.79
C ALA A 74 15.14 9.20 21.32
N GLY A 75 15.24 10.31 22.08
CA GLY A 75 16.51 10.80 22.60
C GLY A 75 17.38 11.59 21.61
N ARG A 76 16.92 11.81 20.38
CA ARG A 76 17.68 12.46 19.31
C ARG A 76 17.08 13.81 18.91
N ASN A 77 17.92 14.71 18.41
CA ASN A 77 17.48 16.02 17.91
C ASN A 77 16.91 15.87 16.50
N ALA A 78 15.70 16.39 16.29
CA ALA A 78 15.00 16.26 15.03
C ALA A 78 14.41 17.59 14.56
N ASP A 79 14.38 17.82 13.25
CA ASP A 79 13.62 18.90 12.64
C ASP A 79 12.22 18.43 12.26
N LEU A 80 11.21 19.24 12.59
CA LEU A 80 9.83 18.97 12.22
C LEU A 80 9.52 19.54 10.83
N LEU A 81 9.32 18.67 9.86
CA LEU A 81 8.75 18.99 8.56
C LEU A 81 7.23 18.77 8.58
N MET A 82 6.47 19.84 8.37
CA MET A 82 5.03 19.77 8.16
C MET A 82 4.71 19.84 6.67
N LEU A 83 3.90 18.91 6.18
CA LEU A 83 3.39 18.88 4.81
C LEU A 83 1.89 19.13 4.85
N ARG A 84 1.46 20.35 4.54
CA ARG A 84 0.04 20.74 4.55
C ARG A 84 -0.54 20.66 3.14
N PRO A 85 -1.64 19.93 2.92
CA PRO A 85 -2.24 19.87 1.60
C PRO A 85 -2.77 21.25 1.20
N ARG A 86 -2.68 21.57 -0.09
CA ARG A 86 -3.23 22.79 -0.70
C ARG A 86 -4.71 22.64 -1.07
N ASP A 87 -5.24 21.42 -0.97
CA ASP A 87 -6.61 21.05 -1.29
C ASP A 87 -7.25 20.21 -0.16
N ALA A 88 -8.52 19.83 -0.32
CA ALA A 88 -9.24 19.01 0.65
C ALA A 88 -9.23 17.51 0.31
N TRP A 89 -8.46 17.08 -0.69
CA TRP A 89 -8.47 15.70 -1.20
C TRP A 89 -7.48 14.79 -0.48
N ARG A 90 -6.67 15.34 0.43
CA ARG A 90 -5.56 14.66 1.10
C ARG A 90 -5.50 15.03 2.57
N PHE A 91 -4.85 14.16 3.35
CA PHE A 91 -4.44 14.49 4.71
C PHE A 91 -3.12 15.26 4.70
N GLY A 92 -2.81 15.92 5.82
CA GLY A 92 -1.48 16.48 6.04
C GLY A 92 -0.57 15.48 6.73
N TYR A 93 0.72 15.81 6.76
CA TYR A 93 1.74 15.01 7.44
C TYR A 93 2.61 15.87 8.34
N ARG A 94 3.12 15.27 9.41
CA ARG A 94 4.20 15.79 10.25
C ARG A 94 5.30 14.74 10.34
N VAL A 95 6.51 15.13 9.98
CA VAL A 95 7.65 14.24 9.84
C VAL A 95 8.80 14.81 10.65
N TRP A 96 9.33 14.04 11.59
CA TRP A 96 10.47 14.41 12.40
C TRP A 96 11.72 13.74 11.82
N LEU A 97 12.63 14.55 11.31
CA LEU A 97 13.86 14.13 10.65
C LEU A 97 15.03 14.27 11.61
N ASP A 98 15.73 13.18 11.89
CA ASP A 98 16.97 13.20 12.67
C ASP A 98 17.99 14.15 12.02
N ARG A 99 18.55 15.07 12.80
CA ARG A 99 19.46 16.10 12.25
C ARG A 99 20.78 15.52 11.75
N ASP A 100 21.24 14.44 12.36
CA ASP A 100 22.56 13.88 12.07
C ASP A 100 22.50 12.92 10.88
N SER A 101 21.47 12.06 10.83
CA SER A 101 21.33 11.00 9.82
C SER A 101 20.30 11.27 8.72
N GLY A 102 19.36 12.21 8.94
CA GLY A 102 18.22 12.43 8.05
C GLY A 102 17.11 11.39 8.16
N LEU A 103 17.22 10.41 9.07
CA LEU A 103 16.21 9.37 9.27
C LEU A 103 14.89 9.95 9.79
N VAL A 104 13.76 9.40 9.34
CA VAL A 104 12.44 9.73 9.88
C VAL A 104 12.26 9.05 11.24
N LEU A 105 12.32 9.83 12.31
CA LEU A 105 12.17 9.32 13.69
C LEU A 105 10.71 9.19 14.13
N LYS A 106 9.83 10.04 13.60
CA LYS A 106 8.40 10.04 13.86
C LYS A 106 7.65 10.53 12.62
N TRP A 107 6.52 9.91 12.37
CA TRP A 107 5.59 10.23 11.28
C TRP A 107 4.19 10.33 11.85
N GLN A 108 3.46 11.39 11.52
CA GLN A 108 2.04 11.52 11.81
C GLN A 108 1.26 11.84 10.54
N THR A 109 0.13 11.18 10.36
CA THR A 109 -0.91 11.57 9.42
C THR A 109 -1.93 12.42 10.17
N VAL A 110 -2.25 13.61 9.66
CA VAL A 110 -3.10 14.59 10.33
C VAL A 110 -4.33 14.97 9.50
N ALA A 111 -5.48 15.04 10.15
CA ALA A 111 -6.71 15.54 9.57
C ALA A 111 -6.60 17.04 9.21
N PRO A 112 -7.50 17.58 8.37
CA PRO A 112 -7.54 19.01 8.06
C PRO A 112 -7.68 19.91 9.30
N SER A 113 -8.33 19.41 10.36
CA SER A 113 -8.44 20.11 11.65
C SER A 113 -7.14 20.15 12.47
N GLY A 114 -6.07 19.51 12.01
CA GLY A 114 -4.80 19.35 12.73
C GLY A 114 -4.77 18.20 13.74
N ARG A 115 -5.89 17.46 13.88
CA ARG A 115 -5.97 16.25 14.73
C ARG A 115 -5.13 15.12 14.15
N VAL A 116 -4.35 14.44 14.99
CA VAL A 116 -3.58 13.25 14.59
C VAL A 116 -4.54 12.09 14.33
N LEU A 117 -4.41 11.48 13.15
CA LEU A 117 -5.18 10.30 12.73
C LEU A 117 -4.38 9.03 12.95
N GLU A 118 -3.08 9.06 12.62
CA GLU A 118 -2.14 7.97 12.82
C GLU A 118 -0.76 8.50 13.20
N GLN A 119 0.02 7.66 13.90
CA GLN A 119 1.39 7.95 14.29
C GLN A 119 2.24 6.68 14.26
N ALA A 120 3.42 6.80 13.67
CA ALA A 120 4.53 5.85 13.83
C ALA A 120 5.73 6.61 14.43
N ALA A 121 6.42 6.01 15.39
CA ALA A 121 7.59 6.62 16.01
C ALA A 121 8.56 5.54 16.48
N PHE A 122 9.85 5.82 16.40
CA PHE A 122 10.85 5.04 17.11
C PHE A 122 10.70 5.29 18.62
N SER A 123 10.72 4.22 19.40
CA SER A 123 10.91 4.29 20.86
C SER A 123 12.39 4.42 21.22
N GLU A 124 13.24 3.74 20.45
CA GLU A 124 14.69 3.67 20.59
C GLU A 124 15.31 3.52 19.20
N LEU A 125 16.50 4.07 19.00
CA LEU A 125 17.28 3.93 17.78
C LEU A 125 18.74 3.73 18.14
N ASP A 126 19.28 2.56 17.81
CA ASP A 126 20.70 2.24 17.86
C ASP A 126 21.21 2.10 16.42
N MET A 127 22.22 2.88 16.07
CA MET A 127 22.85 2.87 14.74
C MET A 127 24.23 2.22 14.75
N ASP A 128 24.75 1.88 15.94
CA ASP A 128 26.08 1.31 16.13
C ASP A 128 26.01 -0.22 16.35
N THR A 129 24.84 -0.82 16.13
CA THR A 129 24.63 -2.26 16.28
C THR A 129 25.41 -3.05 15.20
N PRO A 130 26.22 -4.06 15.57
CA PRO A 130 27.08 -4.79 14.63
C PRO A 130 26.34 -5.89 13.83
N VAL A 131 25.12 -5.61 13.37
CA VAL A 131 24.38 -6.52 12.48
C VAL A 131 24.69 -6.16 11.03
N SER A 132 25.36 -7.06 10.33
CA SER A 132 25.67 -6.88 8.91
C SER A 132 24.49 -7.28 8.02
N GLY A 133 24.36 -6.62 6.87
CA GLY A 133 23.37 -7.01 5.85
C GLY A 133 23.52 -8.48 5.39
N ALA A 134 24.73 -9.03 5.44
CA ALA A 134 25.00 -10.44 5.14
C ALA A 134 24.35 -11.39 6.17
N GLN A 135 24.39 -11.04 7.47
CA GLN A 135 23.70 -11.82 8.51
C GLN A 135 22.18 -11.79 8.31
N ILE A 136 21.62 -10.61 8.01
CA ILE A 136 20.17 -10.49 7.72
C ILE A 136 19.80 -11.29 6.47
N ALA A 137 20.62 -11.25 5.42
CA ALA A 137 20.38 -12.00 4.20
C ALA A 137 20.46 -13.53 4.43
N ALA A 138 21.38 -13.99 5.28
CA ALA A 138 21.43 -15.39 5.68
C ALA A 138 20.13 -15.81 6.39
N MET A 139 19.64 -15.01 7.34
CA MET A 139 18.37 -15.26 8.03
C MET A 139 17.16 -15.23 7.09
N MET A 140 17.14 -14.32 6.11
CA MET A 140 16.08 -14.25 5.08
C MET A 140 16.04 -15.52 4.21
N ASN A 141 17.18 -16.18 4.00
CA ASN A 141 17.31 -17.39 3.17
C ASN A 141 17.16 -18.70 3.95
N ASP A 142 17.22 -18.66 5.27
CA ASP A 142 16.97 -19.83 6.11
C ASP A 142 15.47 -20.15 6.18
N VAL A 143 14.99 -20.86 5.17
CA VAL A 143 13.60 -21.33 5.06
C VAL A 143 13.45 -22.80 5.50
N VAL A 144 14.46 -23.36 6.18
CA VAL A 144 14.46 -24.77 6.57
C VAL A 144 13.28 -25.07 7.50
N GLY A 145 12.51 -26.11 7.18
CA GLY A 145 11.32 -26.50 7.95
C GLY A 145 10.07 -25.66 7.67
N TYR A 146 10.15 -24.67 6.78
CA TYR A 146 8.99 -23.91 6.33
C TYR A 146 8.49 -24.39 4.97
N ARG A 147 7.17 -24.37 4.81
CA ARG A 147 6.53 -24.47 3.49
C ARG A 147 6.61 -23.13 2.78
N VAL A 148 7.29 -23.10 1.64
CA VAL A 148 7.46 -21.89 0.83
C VAL A 148 6.27 -21.72 -0.12
N ILE A 149 5.66 -20.54 -0.10
CA ILE A 149 4.57 -20.14 -1.00
C ILE A 149 5.03 -18.90 -1.76
N THR A 150 5.28 -19.06 -3.06
CA THR A 150 5.56 -17.92 -3.94
C THR A 150 4.26 -17.43 -4.56
N LYS A 151 3.95 -16.15 -4.40
CA LYS A 151 2.82 -15.51 -5.09
C LYS A 151 3.35 -14.57 -6.17
N SER A 152 3.08 -14.91 -7.43
CA SER A 152 3.17 -13.94 -8.52
C SER A 152 1.93 -13.06 -8.49
N ARG A 153 2.10 -11.79 -8.87
CA ARG A 153 1.00 -10.90 -9.20
C ARG A 153 0.94 -10.83 -10.71
N ASP A 154 -0.20 -11.16 -11.28
CA ASP A 154 -0.36 -11.09 -12.72
C ASP A 154 -0.71 -9.64 -13.09
N PRO A 155 0.12 -8.94 -13.88
CA PRO A 155 -0.18 -7.59 -14.31
C PRO A 155 -1.52 -7.54 -15.04
N ALA A 156 -2.28 -6.47 -14.80
CA ALA A 156 -3.60 -6.27 -15.40
C ALA A 156 -3.79 -4.81 -15.82
N THR A 157 -4.88 -4.54 -16.54
CA THR A 157 -5.39 -3.19 -16.77
C THR A 157 -6.87 -3.14 -16.45
N LEU A 158 -7.38 -1.97 -16.07
CA LEU A 158 -8.82 -1.77 -15.87
C LEU A 158 -9.60 -2.06 -17.16
N GLN A 159 -9.06 -1.63 -18.30
CA GLN A 159 -9.69 -1.76 -19.61
C GLN A 159 -9.86 -3.22 -20.01
N ALA A 160 -8.86 -4.08 -19.74
CA ALA A 160 -8.97 -5.51 -19.97
C ALA A 160 -10.05 -6.18 -19.10
N HIS A 161 -10.46 -5.52 -18.01
CA HIS A 161 -11.54 -5.97 -17.12
C HIS A 161 -12.86 -5.23 -17.35
N GLY A 162 -12.98 -4.45 -18.44
CA GLY A 162 -14.22 -3.74 -18.79
C GLY A 162 -14.43 -2.41 -18.08
N TRP A 163 -13.40 -1.86 -17.44
CA TRP A 163 -13.49 -0.64 -16.63
C TRP A 163 -12.59 0.48 -17.14
N GLN A 164 -13.01 1.71 -16.91
CA GLN A 164 -12.19 2.92 -17.05
C GLN A 164 -12.31 3.74 -15.76
N LEU A 165 -11.18 4.27 -15.32
CA LEU A 165 -11.11 5.21 -14.21
C LEU A 165 -10.14 6.34 -14.59
N PRO A 166 -10.64 7.43 -15.20
CA PRO A 166 -9.84 8.64 -15.30
C PRO A 166 -9.53 9.12 -13.87
N VAL A 167 -8.27 9.50 -13.61
CA VAL A 167 -7.87 9.96 -12.27
C VAL A 167 -8.57 11.31 -11.99
N PRO A 168 -9.48 11.40 -11.00
CA PRO A 168 -10.36 12.55 -10.86
C PRO A 168 -9.89 13.59 -9.85
N VAL A 169 -8.68 13.39 -9.29
CA VAL A 169 -8.03 14.25 -8.31
C VAL A 169 -6.61 14.48 -8.78
N ASP A 170 -6.29 15.75 -9.05
CA ASP A 170 -4.97 16.15 -9.56
C ASP A 170 -3.85 15.67 -8.64
N GLY A 171 -2.71 15.32 -9.22
CA GLY A 171 -1.54 14.80 -8.51
C GLY A 171 -1.57 13.31 -8.20
N PHE A 172 -2.75 12.66 -8.12
CA PHE A 172 -2.78 11.21 -8.08
C PHE A 172 -2.41 10.62 -9.45
N MET A 173 -1.74 9.48 -9.44
CA MET A 173 -1.44 8.71 -10.64
C MET A 173 -1.63 7.22 -10.39
N LEU A 174 -1.96 6.48 -11.45
CA LEU A 174 -2.00 5.03 -11.41
C LEU A 174 -0.57 4.47 -11.32
N LEU A 175 -0.28 3.70 -10.27
CA LEU A 175 1.02 3.05 -10.08
C LEU A 175 1.08 1.68 -10.74
N ASN A 176 0.11 0.81 -10.43
CA ASN A 176 -0.01 -0.51 -11.02
C ASN A 176 -1.45 -1.03 -10.93
N CYS A 177 -1.72 -2.06 -11.72
CA CYS A 177 -2.92 -2.88 -11.62
C CYS A 177 -2.53 -4.36 -11.68
N THR A 178 -3.19 -5.17 -10.87
CA THR A 178 -2.94 -6.62 -10.78
C THR A 178 -4.25 -7.38 -10.76
N GLN A 179 -4.28 -8.52 -11.43
CA GLN A 179 -5.46 -9.39 -11.43
C GLN A 179 -5.63 -10.05 -10.06
N LYS A 180 -6.87 -10.06 -9.57
CA LYS A 180 -7.27 -10.86 -8.42
C LYS A 180 -7.85 -12.16 -8.90
N HIS A 181 -7.05 -13.22 -8.77
CA HIS A 181 -7.59 -14.57 -8.85
C HIS A 181 -8.50 -14.81 -7.64
N LYS A 182 -9.66 -15.42 -7.89
CA LYS A 182 -10.48 -15.96 -6.80
C LYS A 182 -9.60 -16.89 -5.96
N ARG A 183 -9.69 -16.75 -4.63
CA ARG A 183 -9.25 -17.85 -3.76
C ARG A 183 -10.20 -19.01 -4.08
N ALA A 184 -9.67 -20.14 -4.53
CA ALA A 184 -10.44 -21.37 -4.53
C ALA A 184 -11.02 -21.53 -3.12
N ALA A 185 -12.33 -21.63 -3.00
CA ALA A 185 -12.94 -22.03 -1.74
C ALA A 185 -12.34 -23.38 -1.35
N ASN A 186 -12.05 -23.58 -0.07
CA ASN A 186 -11.56 -24.86 0.43
C ASN A 186 -12.55 -25.96 0.01
N GLY A 187 -12.21 -26.75 -1.00
CA GLY A 187 -13.07 -27.81 -1.54
C GLY A 187 -13.07 -27.97 -3.07
N GLU A 188 -12.59 -27.00 -3.85
CA GLU A 188 -12.52 -27.17 -5.31
C GLU A 188 -11.26 -27.94 -5.73
N THR A 189 -11.45 -29.18 -6.21
CA THR A 189 -10.39 -30.02 -6.77
C THR A 189 -9.74 -29.34 -7.99
N PRO A 190 -8.42 -29.46 -8.21
CA PRO A 190 -7.71 -28.75 -9.28
C PRO A 190 -8.00 -29.22 -10.72
N GLN A 191 -9.11 -29.91 -11.00
CA GLN A 191 -9.29 -30.71 -12.22
C GLN A 191 -10.01 -30.03 -13.39
N ALA A 192 -10.43 -28.77 -13.29
CA ALA A 192 -10.98 -28.06 -14.44
C ALA A 192 -9.87 -27.59 -15.41
N PRO A 193 -10.03 -27.79 -16.74
CA PRO A 193 -9.06 -27.35 -17.75
C PRO A 193 -8.75 -25.84 -17.66
N PRO A 194 -7.51 -25.40 -17.93
CA PRO A 194 -7.08 -24.01 -17.82
C PRO A 194 -7.86 -23.04 -18.71
N GLU A 195 -8.51 -23.54 -19.77
CA GLU A 195 -9.32 -22.73 -20.69
C GLU A 195 -10.68 -22.32 -20.10
N VAL A 196 -11.27 -23.11 -19.18
CA VAL A 196 -12.55 -22.80 -18.52
C VAL A 196 -12.35 -21.81 -17.36
N ARG A 197 -11.13 -21.70 -16.82
CA ARG A 197 -10.78 -20.72 -15.77
C ARG A 197 -10.68 -19.28 -16.29
N LYS A 198 -10.62 -19.08 -17.61
CA LYS A 198 -10.37 -17.76 -18.23
C LYS A 198 -11.59 -16.83 -18.30
N THR A 199 -12.82 -17.30 -18.04
CA THR A 199 -14.03 -16.52 -18.40
C THR A 199 -15.05 -16.26 -17.30
N ARG A 200 -14.76 -16.44 -16.00
CA ARG A 200 -15.74 -16.04 -14.95
C ARG A 200 -15.10 -15.35 -13.76
N GLU A 201 -15.38 -14.04 -13.65
CA GLU A 201 -15.36 -13.27 -12.38
C GLU A 201 -14.00 -13.12 -11.68
N SER A 202 -12.96 -12.68 -12.41
CA SER A 202 -11.76 -12.15 -11.75
C SER A 202 -11.87 -10.64 -11.61
N GLY A 203 -11.59 -10.14 -10.41
CA GLY A 203 -11.51 -8.70 -10.14
C GLY A 203 -10.12 -8.15 -10.48
N VAL A 204 -10.01 -6.83 -10.47
CA VAL A 204 -8.74 -6.11 -10.64
C VAL A 204 -8.48 -5.23 -9.42
N GLN A 205 -7.25 -5.23 -8.94
CA GLN A 205 -6.78 -4.28 -7.94
C GLN A 205 -5.83 -3.29 -8.61
N CYS A 206 -6.14 -2.00 -8.52
CA CYS A 206 -5.27 -0.92 -8.96
C CYS A 206 -4.88 -0.03 -7.79
N VAL A 207 -3.62 0.43 -7.78
CA VAL A 207 -3.11 1.34 -6.75
C VAL A 207 -2.85 2.70 -7.36
N TYR A 208 -3.43 3.73 -6.77
CA TYR A 208 -3.21 5.13 -7.10
C TYR A 208 -2.44 5.81 -5.98
N SER A 209 -1.57 6.75 -6.31
CA SER A 209 -0.84 7.55 -5.31
C SER A 209 -0.47 8.91 -5.85
N ASP A 210 -0.35 9.88 -4.96
CA ASP A 210 0.22 11.20 -5.23
C ASP A 210 1.70 11.32 -4.80
N GLY A 211 2.27 10.24 -4.27
CA GLY A 211 3.61 10.20 -3.67
C GLY A 211 3.65 10.17 -2.15
N LEU A 212 2.56 10.54 -1.48
CA LEU A 212 2.42 10.47 -0.01
C LEU A 212 1.19 9.63 0.37
N ALA A 213 0.02 10.04 -0.09
CA ALA A 213 -1.22 9.30 0.06
C ALA A 213 -1.37 8.22 -1.02
N SER A 214 -2.12 7.16 -0.71
CA SER A 214 -2.44 6.12 -1.67
C SER A 214 -3.86 5.60 -1.51
N ILE A 215 -4.42 5.11 -2.62
CA ILE A 215 -5.75 4.50 -2.71
C ILE A 215 -5.60 3.17 -3.46
N SER A 216 -5.97 2.07 -2.80
CA SER A 216 -6.19 0.78 -3.46
C SER A 216 -7.64 0.68 -3.90
N VAL A 217 -7.87 0.52 -5.20
CA VAL A 217 -9.18 0.35 -5.82
C VAL A 217 -9.32 -1.10 -6.28
N PHE A 218 -10.29 -1.80 -5.72
CA PHE A 218 -10.67 -3.16 -6.10
C PHE A 218 -11.97 -3.08 -6.89
N LEU A 219 -11.96 -3.56 -8.12
CA LEU A 219 -13.12 -3.59 -9.01
C LEU A 219 -13.43 -5.00 -9.45
N GLU A 220 -14.69 -5.38 -9.33
CA GLU A 220 -15.20 -6.67 -9.79
C GLU A 220 -16.65 -6.54 -10.29
N PRO A 221 -17.13 -7.50 -11.10
CA PRO A 221 -18.54 -7.55 -11.46
C PRO A 221 -19.43 -7.69 -10.22
N TYR A 222 -20.53 -6.94 -10.21
CA TYR A 222 -21.58 -7.09 -9.22
C TYR A 222 -22.19 -8.50 -9.30
N SER A 223 -22.52 -9.05 -8.15
CA SER A 223 -23.25 -10.31 -8.02
C SER A 223 -24.14 -10.25 -6.78
N GLU A 224 -25.40 -10.65 -6.92
CA GLU A 224 -26.38 -10.60 -5.83
C GLU A 224 -25.98 -11.52 -4.67
N GLU A 225 -25.38 -12.68 -4.94
CA GLU A 225 -24.88 -13.60 -3.92
C GLU A 225 -23.84 -12.95 -2.99
N ARG A 226 -22.89 -12.18 -3.54
CA ARG A 226 -21.81 -11.56 -2.75
C ARG A 226 -22.19 -10.20 -2.19
N HIS A 227 -23.01 -9.46 -2.91
CA HIS A 227 -23.22 -8.02 -2.67
C HIS A 227 -24.66 -7.67 -2.32
N GLY A 228 -25.64 -8.55 -2.57
CA GLY A 228 -27.06 -8.25 -2.40
C GLY A 228 -27.47 -7.96 -0.96
N SER A 229 -26.72 -8.46 0.03
CA SER A 229 -26.93 -8.15 1.45
C SER A 229 -26.23 -6.87 1.92
N TYR A 230 -25.40 -6.24 1.08
CA TYR A 230 -24.61 -5.06 1.43
C TYR A 230 -25.17 -3.81 0.72
N GLN A 231 -25.61 -2.81 1.48
CA GLN A 231 -26.08 -1.52 0.93
C GLN A 231 -24.93 -0.56 0.59
N GLY A 232 -23.72 -1.08 0.39
CA GLY A 232 -22.48 -0.30 0.45
C GLY A 232 -22.00 -0.08 1.90
N GLN A 233 -20.72 0.22 2.06
CA GLN A 233 -20.10 0.41 3.37
C GLN A 233 -19.10 1.57 3.33
N GLU A 234 -19.18 2.42 4.35
CA GLU A 234 -18.18 3.43 4.64
C GLU A 234 -17.59 3.14 6.01
N LEU A 235 -16.27 3.02 6.10
CA LEU A 235 -15.56 2.78 7.35
C LEU A 235 -14.41 3.76 7.50
N ARG A 236 -14.20 4.25 8.72
CA ARG A 236 -13.07 5.11 9.08
C ARG A 236 -12.31 4.48 10.23
N LEU A 237 -11.07 4.07 9.98
CA LEU A 237 -10.18 3.50 10.98
C LEU A 237 -8.86 4.26 10.96
N GLY A 238 -8.68 5.19 11.90
CA GLY A 238 -7.49 6.05 11.91
C GLY A 238 -7.44 6.95 10.67
N ALA A 239 -6.34 6.89 9.93
CA ALA A 239 -6.20 7.57 8.64
C ALA A 239 -6.73 6.71 7.48
N THR A 240 -6.87 5.40 7.69
CA THR A 240 -7.36 4.48 6.67
C THR A 240 -8.88 4.55 6.56
N HIS A 241 -9.37 4.97 5.40
CA HIS A 241 -10.79 5.00 5.06
C HIS A 241 -11.11 3.94 4.01
N THR A 242 -12.30 3.36 4.12
CA THR A 242 -12.84 2.37 3.19
C THR A 242 -14.18 2.82 2.66
N LEU A 243 -14.38 2.68 1.34
CA LEU A 243 -15.66 2.86 0.66
C LEU A 243 -15.93 1.64 -0.22
N SER A 244 -17.05 0.97 0.00
CA SER A 244 -17.53 -0.11 -0.86
C SER A 244 -18.94 0.16 -1.34
N GLY A 245 -19.24 -0.22 -2.58
CA GLY A 245 -20.58 -0.06 -3.12
C GLY A 245 -20.68 -0.38 -4.60
N ARG A 246 -21.91 -0.37 -5.10
CA ARG A 246 -22.19 -0.53 -6.52
C ARG A 246 -21.76 0.72 -7.29
N VAL A 247 -21.09 0.51 -8.42
CA VAL A 247 -20.64 1.58 -9.34
C VAL A 247 -20.92 1.17 -10.78
N ALA A 248 -21.10 2.16 -11.65
CA ALA A 248 -21.61 1.95 -13.01
C ALA A 248 -22.92 1.12 -13.00
N SER A 249 -23.26 0.47 -14.12
CA SER A 249 -24.43 -0.42 -14.21
C SER A 249 -24.25 -1.68 -13.35
N ASP A 250 -23.15 -2.41 -13.51
CA ASP A 250 -22.97 -3.76 -12.94
C ASP A 250 -21.59 -3.98 -12.27
N GLY A 251 -20.98 -2.92 -11.73
CA GLY A 251 -19.71 -3.01 -11.00
C GLY A 251 -19.90 -2.97 -9.50
N TRP A 252 -19.02 -3.66 -8.76
CA TRP A 252 -18.81 -3.44 -7.34
C TRP A 252 -17.40 -2.92 -7.13
N VAL A 253 -17.28 -1.83 -6.37
CA VAL A 253 -15.99 -1.28 -5.97
C VAL A 253 -15.78 -1.46 -4.47
N THR A 254 -14.54 -1.72 -4.10
CA THR A 254 -14.03 -1.50 -2.74
C THR A 254 -12.78 -0.65 -2.85
N MET A 255 -12.75 0.47 -2.15
CA MET A 255 -11.61 1.37 -2.09
C MET A 255 -11.11 1.43 -0.67
N VAL A 256 -9.79 1.37 -0.49
CA VAL A 256 -9.13 1.54 0.80
C VAL A 256 -7.98 2.51 0.60
N GLY A 257 -7.90 3.56 1.41
CA GLY A 257 -6.81 4.52 1.29
C GLY A 257 -6.67 5.45 2.48
N GLU A 258 -5.49 6.04 2.61
CA GLU A 258 -5.16 7.05 3.62
C GLU A 258 -5.52 8.44 3.09
N VAL A 259 -6.81 8.65 2.81
CA VAL A 259 -7.35 9.88 2.23
C VAL A 259 -8.69 10.25 2.88
N PRO A 260 -9.10 11.53 2.85
CA PRO A 260 -10.46 11.93 3.20
C PRO A 260 -11.50 11.10 2.44
N LEU A 261 -12.63 10.79 3.09
CA LEU A 261 -13.67 9.95 2.49
C LEU A 261 -14.25 10.57 1.20
N ALA A 262 -14.33 11.91 1.15
CA ALA A 262 -14.72 12.64 -0.05
C ALA A 262 -13.86 12.30 -1.27
N THR A 263 -12.56 12.02 -1.07
CA THR A 263 -11.64 11.57 -2.12
C THR A 263 -12.04 10.21 -2.67
N LEU A 264 -12.41 9.26 -1.80
CA LEU A 264 -12.89 7.95 -2.24
C LEU A 264 -14.19 8.07 -3.04
N HIS A 265 -15.14 8.91 -2.60
CA HIS A 265 -16.34 9.18 -3.39
C HIS A 265 -16.03 9.78 -4.75
N ARG A 266 -15.08 10.73 -4.81
CA ARG A 266 -14.64 11.35 -6.06
C ARG A 266 -14.07 10.31 -7.02
N PHE A 267 -13.23 9.39 -6.52
CA PHE A 267 -12.74 8.25 -7.29
C PHE A 267 -13.88 7.32 -7.74
N ALA A 268 -14.79 6.94 -6.85
CA ALA A 268 -15.90 6.03 -7.17
C ALA A 268 -16.81 6.61 -8.26
N SER A 269 -17.13 7.91 -8.19
CA SER A 269 -17.97 8.61 -9.16
C SER A 269 -17.36 8.70 -10.57
N ALA A 270 -16.04 8.54 -10.69
CA ALA A 270 -15.33 8.62 -11.96
C ALA A 270 -15.24 7.26 -12.69
N ILE A 271 -15.64 6.16 -12.03
CA ILE A 271 -15.59 4.82 -12.60
C ILE A 271 -16.65 4.68 -13.69
N LYS A 272 -16.21 4.17 -14.84
CA LYS A 272 -17.06 3.91 -16.01
C LYS A 272 -16.86 2.47 -16.49
N GLN A 273 -17.92 1.88 -17.01
CA GLN A 273 -17.83 0.65 -17.77
C GLN A 273 -17.41 1.00 -19.21
N THR A 274 -16.46 0.26 -19.78
CA THR A 274 -16.18 0.38 -21.22
C THR A 274 -17.30 -0.28 -21.99
N ALA A 275 -17.85 0.43 -23.00
CA ALA A 275 -18.73 -0.20 -23.96
C ALA A 275 -17.96 -1.31 -24.70
N HIS A 276 -18.61 -2.46 -24.87
CA HIS A 276 -18.14 -3.52 -25.78
C HIS A 276 -18.35 -3.11 -27.23
#